data_AF-A0A960FB33-F1
#
_entry.id   AF-A0A960FB33-F1
#
_cell.length_a   1.000
_cell.length_b   1.000
_cell.length_c   1.000
_cell.angle_alpha   90.00
_cell.angle_beta   90.00
_cell.angle_gamma   90.00
#
_symmetry.space_group_name_H-M   'P 1'
#
loop_
_entity.id
_entity.type
_entity.pdbx_description
1 polymer ?
#
loop_
_entity_poly.entity_id
_entity_poly.type
_entity_poly.pdbx_seq_one_letter_code
_entity_poly.pdbx_strand_id
1 'polypeptide(L)'
;MRQGAYRPALDGIRALAVAAVLWFHLGRLPGGNLGVDAFFVVSGWLITWKLLDEVDRDGGIDLRRFWTARARRLLPASLSVLVAVALVWPLAGVDVPSLRRDLVFAAGWISNWGTITSGGDYWARFGEPSPVSHFWSLAIEEQFYLVW
;
A
#
# COMPACT_ATOMS: atom_id res chain seq x y z
N MET A 1 -27.28 1.17 -18.95
CA MET A 1 -26.56 0.02 -18.35
C MET A 1 -25.82 0.56 -17.13
N ARG A 2 -25.94 -0.10 -15.97
CA ARG A 2 -25.64 0.48 -14.65
C ARG A 2 -24.15 0.83 -14.53
N GLN A 3 -23.88 2.08 -14.17
CA GLN A 3 -22.55 2.56 -13.75
C GLN A 3 -21.93 1.56 -12.77
N GLY A 4 -20.68 1.15 -12.98
CA GLY A 4 -19.94 0.24 -12.09
C GLY A 4 -20.15 0.61 -10.62
N ALA A 5 -21.09 -0.09 -9.96
CA ALA A 5 -21.57 0.30 -8.66
C ALA A 5 -20.43 0.15 -7.65
N TYR A 6 -20.14 1.22 -6.90
CA TYR A 6 -19.29 1.16 -5.73
C TYR A 6 -19.72 -0.02 -4.86
N ARG A 7 -18.76 -0.92 -4.53
CA ARG A 7 -19.02 -2.16 -3.79
C ARG A 7 -18.47 -2.05 -2.37
N PRO A 8 -19.20 -1.40 -1.45
CA PRO A 8 -18.71 -1.15 -0.08
C PRO A 8 -18.36 -2.44 0.68
N ALA A 9 -19.01 -3.57 0.35
CA ALA A 9 -18.69 -4.86 0.95
C ALA A 9 -17.23 -5.29 0.71
N LEU A 10 -16.67 -5.03 -0.48
CA LEU A 10 -15.30 -5.41 -0.80
C LEU A 10 -14.29 -4.50 -0.10
N ASP A 11 -14.61 -3.22 0.06
CA ASP A 11 -13.80 -2.32 0.89
C ASP A 11 -13.85 -2.74 2.37
N GLY A 12 -15.01 -3.23 2.84
CA GLY A 12 -15.15 -3.84 4.16
C GLY A 12 -14.26 -5.07 4.34
N ILE A 13 -14.21 -5.97 3.36
CA ILE A 13 -13.32 -7.15 3.41
C ILE A 13 -11.85 -6.72 3.45
N ARG A 14 -11.46 -5.73 2.65
CA ARG A 14 -10.08 -5.19 2.69
C ARG A 14 -9.76 -4.56 4.05
N ALA A 15 -10.69 -3.82 4.64
CA ALA A 15 -10.53 -3.24 5.96
C ALA A 15 -10.37 -4.32 7.04
N LEU A 16 -11.17 -5.38 6.99
CA LEU A 16 -11.03 -6.53 7.90
C LEU A 16 -9.69 -7.25 7.71
N ALA A 17 -9.22 -7.38 6.47
CA ALA A 17 -7.93 -7.98 6.16
C ALA A 17 -6.77 -7.16 6.76
N VAL A 18 -6.81 -5.82 6.64
CA VAL A 18 -5.84 -4.92 7.30
C VAL A 18 -5.95 -5.01 8.82
N ALA A 19 -7.16 -5.04 9.39
CA ALA A 19 -7.36 -5.18 10.82
C ALA A 19 -6.75 -6.50 11.35
N ALA A 20 -6.91 -7.61 10.63
CA ALA A 20 -6.29 -8.88 10.99
C ALA A 20 -4.75 -8.77 11.05
N VAL A 21 -4.14 -8.07 10.08
CA VAL A 21 -2.69 -7.82 10.08
C VAL A 21 -2.26 -6.96 11.26
N LEU A 22 -3.03 -5.93 11.64
CA LEU A 22 -2.74 -5.12 12.81
C LEU A 22 -2.79 -5.95 14.10
N TRP A 23 -3.84 -6.77 14.28
CA TRP A 23 -3.97 -7.64 15.44
C TRP A 23 -2.88 -8.72 15.51
N PHE A 24 -2.42 -9.21 14.36
CA PHE A 24 -1.25 -10.09 14.29
C PHE A 24 0.00 -9.43 14.86
N HIS A 25 0.30 -8.18 14.49
CA HIS A 25 1.45 -7.45 15.02
C HIS A 25 1.32 -7.11 16.52
N LEU A 26 0.09 -7.05 17.04
CA LEU A 26 -0.17 -6.91 18.48
C LEU A 26 -0.04 -8.24 19.25
N GLY A 27 0.28 -9.35 18.59
CA GLY A 27 0.35 -10.68 19.19
C GLY A 27 -1.02 -11.25 19.58
N ARG A 28 -2.12 -10.68 19.07
CA ARG A 28 -3.49 -11.01 19.49
C ARG A 28 -4.24 -11.91 18.53
N LEU A 29 -3.73 -12.11 17.32
CA LEU A 29 -4.36 -12.96 16.30
C LEU A 29 -3.31 -13.76 15.53
N PRO A 30 -2.93 -14.96 16.03
CA PRO A 30 -2.13 -15.91 15.26
C PRO A 30 -2.79 -16.19 13.90
N GLY A 31 -2.01 -16.15 12.82
CA GLY A 31 -2.54 -16.31 11.45
C GLY A 31 -3.10 -15.03 10.82
N GLY A 32 -3.17 -13.90 11.54
CA GLY A 32 -3.65 -12.63 10.98
C GLY A 32 -2.76 -12.06 9.85
N ASN A 33 -1.55 -12.59 9.66
CA ASN A 33 -0.70 -12.33 8.50
C ASN A 33 -1.34 -12.75 7.17
N LEU A 34 -2.27 -13.72 7.15
CA LEU A 34 -3.06 -14.10 5.96
C LEU A 34 -3.94 -12.95 5.46
N GLY A 35 -4.18 -11.93 6.29
CA GLY A 35 -4.84 -10.70 5.87
C GLY A 35 -4.09 -9.97 4.75
N VAL A 36 -2.77 -10.11 4.67
CA VAL A 36 -1.99 -9.56 3.54
C VAL A 36 -2.44 -10.20 2.23
N ASP A 37 -2.48 -11.53 2.17
CA ASP A 37 -2.85 -12.27 0.96
C ASP A 37 -4.29 -11.96 0.54
N ALA A 38 -5.22 -11.98 1.50
CA ALA A 38 -6.62 -11.63 1.27
C ALA A 38 -6.78 -10.20 0.71
N PHE A 39 -6.05 -9.23 1.26
CA PHE A 39 -6.09 -7.85 0.80
C PHE A 39 -5.64 -7.72 -0.66
N PHE A 40 -4.54 -8.37 -1.04
CA PHE A 40 -4.02 -8.30 -2.42
C PHE A 40 -4.93 -9.04 -3.41
N VAL A 41 -5.45 -10.21 -3.06
CA VAL A 41 -6.40 -10.96 -3.90
C VAL A 41 -7.66 -10.13 -4.21
N VAL A 42 -8.27 -9.53 -3.19
CA VAL A 42 -9.46 -8.68 -3.37
C VAL A 42 -9.13 -7.44 -4.18
N SER A 43 -7.96 -6.83 -3.96
CA SER A 43 -7.52 -5.65 -4.71
C SER A 43 -7.29 -5.96 -6.19
N GLY A 44 -6.67 -7.10 -6.52
CA GLY A 44 -6.50 -7.56 -7.89
C GLY A 44 -7.81 -7.82 -8.59
N TRP A 45 -8.71 -8.56 -7.96
CA TRP A 45 -10.05 -8.81 -8.50
C TRP A 45 -10.81 -7.50 -8.79
N LEU A 46 -10.76 -6.53 -7.88
CA LEU A 46 -11.40 -5.22 -8.04
C LEU A 46 -10.87 -4.43 -9.23
N ILE A 47 -9.58 -4.53 -9.52
CA ILE A 47 -8.97 -3.80 -10.62
C ILE A 47 -9.27 -4.48 -11.94
N THR A 48 -9.11 -5.79 -12.03
CA THR A 48 -9.52 -6.56 -13.21
C THR A 48 -10.99 -6.27 -13.55
N TRP A 49 -11.88 -6.27 -12.55
CA TRP A 49 -13.28 -5.93 -12.76
C TRP A 49 -13.48 -4.50 -13.29
N LYS A 50 -12.76 -3.50 -12.74
CA LYS A 50 -12.83 -2.12 -13.22
C LYS A 50 -12.32 -1.96 -14.65
N LEU A 51 -11.22 -2.62 -14.98
CA LEU A 51 -10.64 -2.58 -16.32
C LEU A 51 -11.58 -3.23 -17.34
N LEU A 52 -12.23 -4.34 -16.99
CA LEU A 52 -13.25 -4.97 -17.83
C LEU A 52 -14.49 -4.08 -18.00
N ASP A 53 -15.00 -3.46 -16.93
CA ASP A 53 -16.11 -2.49 -17.02
C ASP A 53 -15.75 -1.28 -17.88
N GLU A 54 -14.50 -0.82 -17.82
CA GLU A 54 -14.00 0.27 -18.66
C GLU A 54 -13.93 -0.13 -20.13
N VAL A 55 -13.43 -1.32 -20.44
CA VAL A 55 -13.41 -1.86 -21.81
C VAL A 55 -14.83 -1.98 -22.37
N ASP A 56 -15.77 -2.54 -21.58
CA ASP A 56 -17.17 -2.71 -22.00
C ASP A 56 -17.88 -1.38 -22.26
N ARG A 57 -17.48 -0.31 -21.56
CA ARG A 57 -18.13 1.02 -21.63
C ARG A 57 -17.48 1.97 -22.62
N ASP A 58 -16.15 2.05 -22.58
CA ASP A 58 -15.34 3.07 -23.26
C ASP A 58 -14.56 2.47 -24.45
N GLY A 59 -14.61 1.14 -24.66
CA GLY A 59 -13.99 0.44 -25.79
C GLY A 59 -12.48 0.23 -25.67
N GLY A 60 -11.90 0.54 -24.51
CA GLY A 60 -10.47 0.43 -24.24
C GLY A 60 -10.14 0.75 -22.78
N ILE A 61 -8.85 0.71 -22.44
CA ILE A 61 -8.36 0.99 -21.09
C ILE A 61 -7.60 2.33 -21.07
N ASP A 62 -8.04 3.30 -20.27
CA ASP A 62 -7.28 4.53 -19.97
C ASP A 62 -6.49 4.37 -18.67
N LEU A 63 -5.29 3.82 -18.82
CA LEU A 63 -4.30 3.70 -17.75
C LEU A 63 -4.00 5.06 -17.10
N ARG A 64 -3.88 6.15 -17.87
CA ARG A 64 -3.57 7.47 -17.29
C ARG A 64 -4.67 7.92 -16.35
N ARG A 65 -5.93 7.73 -16.72
CA ARG A 65 -7.09 8.02 -15.87
C ARG A 65 -7.09 7.17 -14.62
N PHE A 66 -6.79 5.87 -14.73
CA PHE A 66 -6.67 4.96 -13.59
C PHE A 66 -5.63 5.45 -12.57
N TRP A 67 -4.39 5.68 -12.99
CA TRP A 67 -3.32 6.13 -12.10
C TRP A 67 -3.57 7.54 -11.56
N THR A 68 -4.11 8.46 -12.36
CA THR A 68 -4.41 9.82 -11.89
C THR A 68 -5.50 9.83 -10.82
N ALA A 69 -6.57 9.05 -11.00
CA ALA A 69 -7.63 8.93 -10.01
C ALA A 69 -7.12 8.33 -8.69
N ARG A 70 -6.23 7.33 -8.79
CA ARG A 70 -5.60 6.70 -7.63
C ARG A 70 -4.64 7.65 -6.91
N ALA A 71 -3.79 8.35 -7.65
CA ALA A 71 -2.86 9.34 -7.12
C ALA A 71 -3.59 10.43 -6.34
N ARG A 72 -4.67 11.00 -6.89
CA ARG A 72 -5.50 12.00 -6.19
C ARG A 72 -6.14 11.49 -4.91
N ARG A 73 -6.43 10.18 -4.83
CA ARG A 73 -7.01 9.54 -3.63
C ARG A 73 -5.96 9.27 -2.55
N LEU A 74 -4.76 8.81 -2.93
CA LEU A 74 -3.78 8.28 -1.98
C LEU A 74 -2.67 9.27 -1.62
N LEU A 75 -2.23 10.13 -2.56
CA LEU A 75 -1.13 11.09 -2.32
C LEU A 75 -1.38 12.02 -1.14
N PRO A 76 -2.59 12.60 -0.93
CA PRO A 76 -2.78 13.53 0.19
C PRO A 76 -2.54 12.86 1.54
N ALA A 77 -3.11 11.67 1.75
CA ALA A 77 -2.93 10.92 2.99
C ALA A 77 -1.49 10.43 3.15
N SER A 78 -0.88 9.89 2.07
CA SER A 78 0.47 9.35 2.13
C SER A 78 1.50 10.44 2.44
N LEU A 79 1.44 11.59 1.75
CA LEU A 79 2.34 12.71 1.99
C LEU A 79 2.12 13.35 3.37
N SER A 80 0.88 13.42 3.85
CA SER A 80 0.60 13.93 5.20
C SER A 80 1.29 13.09 6.27
N VAL A 81 1.23 11.77 6.15
CA VAL A 81 1.94 10.85 7.07
C VAL A 81 3.45 11.03 6.97
N LEU A 82 4.01 11.12 5.76
CA LEU A 82 5.46 11.28 5.57
C LEU A 82 5.97 12.61 6.13
N VAL A 83 5.24 13.70 5.93
CA VAL A 83 5.56 15.01 6.52
C VAL A 83 5.46 14.95 8.04
N ALA A 84 4.39 14.35 8.59
CA ALA A 84 4.24 14.20 10.03
C ALA A 84 5.40 13.41 10.64
N VAL A 85 5.79 12.28 10.03
CA VAL A 85 6.95 11.48 10.49
C VAL A 85 8.24 12.29 10.39
N ALA A 86 8.48 13.01 9.29
CA ALA A 86 9.68 13.82 9.12
C ALA A 86 9.81 14.94 10.16
N LEU A 87 8.70 15.51 10.63
CA LEU A 87 8.68 16.57 11.64
C LEU A 87 8.72 16.04 13.08
N VAL A 88 8.02 14.95 13.36
CA VAL A 88 7.81 14.43 14.72
C VAL A 88 8.93 13.47 15.14
N TRP A 89 9.41 12.61 14.23
CA TRP A 89 10.38 11.57 14.59
C TRP A 89 11.70 12.11 15.18
N PRO A 90 12.30 13.20 14.67
CA PRO A 90 13.51 13.77 15.27
C PRO A 90 13.33 14.19 16.74
N LEU A 91 12.10 14.47 17.17
CA LEU A 91 11.78 14.85 18.55
C LEU A 91 11.69 13.65 19.50
N ALA A 92 11.59 12.42 18.96
CA ALA A 92 11.44 11.20 19.76
C ALA A 92 12.76 10.73 20.40
N GLY A 93 13.91 11.29 20.01
CA GLY A 93 15.22 10.89 20.54
C GLY A 93 15.69 9.50 20.09
N VAL A 94 15.00 8.88 19.13
CA VAL A 94 15.36 7.58 18.54
C VAL A 94 16.01 7.80 17.18
N ASP A 95 17.29 7.46 17.06
CA ASP A 95 18.01 7.55 15.81
C ASP A 95 17.63 6.40 14.86
N VAL A 96 17.27 6.75 13.63
CA VAL A 96 16.99 5.79 12.56
C VAL A 96 17.80 6.24 11.35
N PRO A 97 19.04 5.72 11.17
CA PRO A 97 19.96 6.18 10.14
C PRO A 97 19.39 6.09 8.71
N SER A 98 18.47 5.17 8.46
CA SER A 98 17.84 4.99 7.15
C SER A 98 16.64 5.92 6.90
N LEU A 99 16.16 6.66 7.90
CA LEU A 99 14.87 7.36 7.84
C LEU A 99 14.76 8.29 6.64
N ARG A 100 15.78 9.12 6.37
CA ARG A 100 15.77 10.05 5.23
C ARG A 100 15.61 9.30 3.90
N ARG A 101 16.33 8.19 3.74
CA ARG A 101 16.26 7.35 2.55
C ARG A 101 14.87 6.72 2.45
N ASP A 102 14.38 6.15 3.54
CA ASP A 102 13.11 5.44 3.55
C ASP A 102 11.93 6.38 3.29
N LEU A 103 11.98 7.64 3.77
CA LEU A 103 11.01 8.69 3.42
C LEU A 103 10.97 8.98 1.92
N VAL A 104 12.14 9.03 1.25
CA VAL A 104 12.22 9.27 -0.21
C VAL A 104 11.62 8.10 -0.98
N PHE A 105 11.98 6.86 -0.65
CA PHE A 105 11.40 5.70 -1.32
C PHE A 105 9.90 5.54 -1.02
N ALA A 106 9.46 5.86 0.19
CA ALA A 106 8.05 5.86 0.56
C ALA A 106 7.25 6.94 -0.18
N ALA A 107 7.82 8.14 -0.38
CA ALA A 107 7.19 9.20 -1.16
C ALA A 107 6.96 8.80 -2.62
N GLY A 108 7.89 8.02 -3.19
CA GLY A 108 7.77 7.49 -4.55
C GLY A 108 6.95 6.21 -4.68
N TRP A 109 6.37 5.68 -3.58
CA TRP A 109 5.74 4.35 -3.54
C TRP A 109 6.64 3.24 -4.13
N ILE A 110 7.92 3.29 -3.78
CA ILE A 110 8.97 2.36 -4.23
C ILE A 110 9.82 1.86 -3.06
N SER A 111 9.23 1.78 -1.85
CA SER A 111 9.90 1.34 -0.62
C SER A 111 10.62 0.00 -0.73
N ASN A 112 10.09 -0.94 -1.51
CA ASN A 112 10.72 -2.23 -1.77
C ASN A 112 12.07 -2.11 -2.48
N TRP A 113 12.24 -1.14 -3.39
CA TRP A 113 13.52 -0.87 -4.04
C TRP A 113 14.56 -0.30 -3.06
N GLY A 114 14.11 0.51 -2.09
CA GLY A 114 14.96 0.98 -0.99
C GLY A 114 15.49 -0.18 -0.15
N THR A 115 14.64 -1.16 0.15
CA THR A 115 15.06 -2.40 0.82
C THR A 115 16.07 -3.19 -0.02
N ILE A 116 15.76 -3.46 -1.29
CA ILE A 116 16.62 -4.23 -2.21
C ILE A 116 18.01 -3.60 -2.33
N THR A 117 18.07 -2.29 -2.58
CA THR A 117 19.33 -1.56 -2.78
C THR A 117 20.16 -1.43 -1.50
N SER A 118 19.54 -1.56 -0.33
CA SER A 118 20.23 -1.55 0.96
C SER A 118 20.83 -2.90 1.35
N GLY A 119 20.66 -3.94 0.53
CA GLY A 119 21.16 -5.29 0.83
C GLY A 119 20.43 -5.99 1.97
N GLY A 120 19.26 -5.48 2.38
CA GLY A 120 18.46 -6.06 3.44
C GLY A 120 17.71 -7.30 2.95
N ASP A 121 17.79 -8.39 3.72
CA ASP A 121 16.91 -9.54 3.50
C ASP A 121 15.44 -9.13 3.68
N TYR A 122 14.52 -9.83 2.99
CA TYR A 122 13.08 -9.62 3.15
C TYR A 122 12.64 -9.65 4.62
N TRP A 123 13.36 -10.39 5.47
CA TRP A 123 13.09 -10.51 6.89
C TRP A 123 13.65 -9.35 7.73
N ALA A 124 14.61 -8.58 7.22
CA ALA A 124 15.21 -7.44 7.92
C ALA A 124 14.18 -6.33 8.24
N ARG A 125 13.07 -6.28 7.49
CA ARG A 125 11.94 -5.37 7.75
C ARG A 125 11.09 -5.72 8.99
N PHE A 126 11.30 -6.90 9.59
CA PHE A 126 10.63 -7.31 10.83
C PHE A 126 11.54 -7.11 12.07
N GLY A 127 12.74 -6.54 11.90
CA GLY A 127 13.69 -6.22 12.98
C GLY A 127 13.36 -4.89 13.67
N GLU A 128 14.22 -3.88 13.53
CA GLU A 128 13.92 -2.49 13.88
C GLU A 128 13.49 -1.71 12.64
N PRO A 129 12.21 -1.82 12.21
CA PRO A 129 11.75 -1.17 11.02
C PRO A 129 11.70 0.35 11.21
N SER A 130 12.18 1.06 10.20
CA SER A 130 11.85 2.46 9.97
C SER A 130 10.35 2.73 10.19
N PRO A 131 9.97 3.88 10.75
CA PRO A 131 8.57 4.22 11.03
C PRO A 131 7.69 4.23 9.78
N VAL A 132 8.28 4.33 8.59
CA VAL A 132 7.58 4.32 7.30
C VAL A 132 7.68 2.97 6.58
N SER A 133 8.16 1.92 7.25
CA SER A 133 8.31 0.58 6.70
C SER A 133 7.02 0.05 6.07
N HIS A 134 5.85 0.30 6.69
CA HIS A 134 4.54 -0.14 6.23
C HIS A 134 4.14 0.33 4.82
N PHE A 135 4.81 1.36 4.28
CA PHE A 135 4.67 1.80 2.89
C PHE A 135 5.11 0.75 1.87
N TRP A 136 5.79 -0.32 2.29
CA TRP A 136 6.09 -1.48 1.43
C TRP A 136 4.83 -2.04 0.76
N SER A 137 3.71 -2.08 1.50
CA SER A 137 2.45 -2.64 0.99
C SER A 137 1.90 -1.78 -0.15
N LEU A 138 1.95 -0.46 0.00
CA LEU A 138 1.56 0.50 -1.03
C LEU A 138 2.48 0.41 -2.25
N ALA A 139 3.79 0.29 -2.04
CA ALA A 139 4.76 0.14 -3.12
C ALA A 139 4.55 -1.14 -3.95
N ILE A 140 4.29 -2.27 -3.28
CA ILE A 140 3.95 -3.53 -3.94
C ILE A 140 2.59 -3.42 -4.65
N GLU A 141 1.61 -2.76 -4.06
CA GLU A 141 0.29 -2.57 -4.67
C GLU A 141 0.39 -1.79 -5.99
N GLU A 142 1.20 -0.72 -6.08
CA GLU A 142 1.43 -0.01 -7.36
C GLU A 142 2.06 -0.89 -8.44
N GLN A 143 3.02 -1.74 -8.05
CA GLN A 143 3.74 -2.61 -8.98
C GLN A 143 2.88 -3.78 -9.44
N PHE A 144 2.07 -4.33 -8.54
CA PHE A 144 1.13 -5.39 -8.83
C PHE A 144 0.16 -4.99 -9.95
N TYR A 145 -0.27 -3.72 -9.98
CA TYR A 145 -1.20 -3.20 -10.99
C TYR A 145 -0.60 -3.06 -12.39
N LEU A 146 0.73 -3.10 -12.53
CA LEU A 146 1.37 -3.10 -13.85
C LEU A 146 1.25 -4.45 -14.55
N VAL A 147 1.04 -5.53 -13.78
CA VAL A 147 1.16 -6.92 -14.28
C VAL A 147 -0.16 -7.68 -14.24
N TRP A 148 -1.12 -7.28 -13.38
CA TRP A 148 -2.37 -7.99 -13.13
C TRP A 148 -3.61 -7.25 -13.63
#